data_AF-A0A7C7RD16-F1
#
_entry.id   AF-A0A7C7RD16-F1
#
_cell.length_a   1.000
_cell.length_b   1.000
_cell.length_c   1.000
_cell.angle_alpha   90.00
_cell.angle_beta   90.00
_cell.angle_gamma   90.00
#
_symmetry.space_group_name_H-M   'P 1'
#
loop_
_entity.id
_entity.type
_entity.pdbx_description
1 polymer ?
#
loop_
_entity_poly.entity_id
_entity_poly.type
_entity_poly.pdbx_seq_one_letter_code
_entity_poly.pdbx_strand_id
1 'polypeptide(L)'
;MWCTWPSCLSIRPLPTCPTKPNIDILLRELLAESGVTPSPGLVEQLKLYLRELRAWNLKINLTGLRTVEEMAVKHIGDTLTLLPVIPGQVCTVLDVGTGAGVP
;
A
#
# COMPACT_ATOMS: atom_id res chain seq x y z
N MET A 1 -3.18 33.49 16.53
CA MET A 1 -1.78 33.28 16.97
C MET A 1 -1.65 31.79 17.23
N TRP A 2 -1.05 30.91 16.42
CA TRP A 2 0.02 30.94 15.43
C TRP A 2 -0.30 29.79 14.44
N CYS A 3 -0.37 29.93 13.12
CA CYS A 3 0.74 30.04 12.16
C CYS A 3 0.17 30.36 10.77
N THR A 4 0.83 31.24 10.02
CA THR A 4 0.57 31.53 8.62
C THR A 4 1.74 31.03 7.80
N TRP A 5 1.56 29.94 7.02
CA TRP A 5 2.50 29.53 5.96
C TRP A 5 1.73 29.01 4.73
N PRO A 6 2.07 29.46 3.50
CA PRO A 6 1.31 29.16 2.28
C PRO A 6 2.03 28.11 1.42
N SER A 7 1.90 26.81 1.72
CA SER A 7 2.33 25.71 0.82
C SER A 7 2.00 24.32 1.39
N CYS A 8 0.74 24.08 1.79
CA CYS A 8 0.32 22.74 2.19
C CYS A 8 -0.20 21.97 0.96
N LEU A 9 0.71 21.39 0.18
CA LEU A 9 0.36 20.47 -0.91
C LEU A 9 -0.23 19.18 -0.32
N SER A 10 -1.56 19.11 -0.35
CA SER A 10 -2.40 17.91 -0.50
C SER A 10 -1.95 16.65 0.26
N ILE A 11 -2.00 16.67 1.58
CA ILE A 11 -2.16 15.41 2.33
C ILE A 11 -3.65 15.05 2.23
N ARG A 12 -4.00 14.19 1.28
CA ARG A 12 -5.35 13.62 1.23
C ARG A 12 -5.54 12.72 2.45
N PRO A 13 -6.60 12.90 3.25
CA PRO A 13 -6.89 11.98 4.34
C PRO A 13 -7.16 10.59 3.76
N LEU A 14 -6.58 9.56 4.40
CA LEU A 14 -6.87 8.17 4.08
C LEU A 14 -8.38 7.93 4.15
N PRO A 15 -8.97 7.17 3.21
CA PRO A 15 -10.40 6.91 3.21
C PRO A 15 -10.84 6.31 4.55
N THR A 16 -11.83 6.93 5.17
CA THR A 16 -12.43 6.44 6.41
C THR A 16 -13.17 5.13 6.12
N CYS A 17 -12.68 4.05 6.71
CA CYS A 17 -13.13 2.67 6.50
C CYS A 17 -14.66 2.52 6.62
N PRO A 18 -15.37 2.09 5.55
CA PRO A 18 -16.67 1.48 5.68
C PRO A 18 -16.51 -0.05 5.85
N THR A 19 -17.54 -0.67 6.40
CA THR A 19 -17.75 -2.11 6.61
C THR A 19 -17.11 -3.03 5.56
N LYS A 20 -16.23 -3.96 5.99
CA LYS A 20 -15.51 -5.00 5.22
C LYS A 20 -15.60 -4.85 3.70
N PRO A 21 -14.73 -4.03 3.10
CA PRO A 21 -14.72 -3.85 1.66
C PRO A 21 -14.28 -5.12 0.95
N ASN A 22 -14.82 -5.36 -0.24
CA ASN A 22 -14.28 -6.36 -1.14
C ASN A 22 -12.81 -6.01 -1.44
N ILE A 23 -11.89 -6.97 -1.26
CA ILE A 23 -10.46 -6.75 -1.42
C ILE A 23 -10.10 -6.20 -2.81
N ASP A 24 -10.84 -6.61 -3.85
CA ASP A 24 -10.67 -6.10 -5.21
C ASP A 24 -10.99 -4.60 -5.32
N ILE A 25 -12.02 -4.13 -4.60
CA ILE A 25 -12.41 -2.72 -4.57
C ILE A 25 -11.32 -1.93 -3.84
N LEU A 26 -10.92 -2.41 -2.65
CA LEU A 26 -9.89 -1.77 -1.84
C LEU A 26 -8.56 -1.62 -2.61
N LEU A 27 -8.10 -2.65 -3.32
CA LEU A 27 -6.87 -2.58 -4.09
C LEU A 27 -6.95 -1.58 -5.24
N ARG A 28 -8.11 -1.49 -5.91
CA ARG A 28 -8.33 -0.53 -6.99
C ARG A 28 -8.32 0.90 -6.49
N GLU A 29 -8.92 1.14 -5.32
CA GLU A 29 -8.91 2.44 -4.64
C GLU A 29 -7.48 2.86 -4.27
N LEU A 30 -6.73 1.98 -3.60
CA LEU A 30 -5.33 2.25 -3.21
C LEU A 30 -4.42 2.59 -4.42
N LEU A 31 -4.58 1.86 -5.53
CA LEU A 31 -3.82 2.12 -6.75
C LEU A 31 -4.19 3.48 -7.36
N ALA A 32 -5.48 3.77 -7.45
CA ALA A 32 -5.97 5.03 -8.02
C ALA A 32 -5.53 6.25 -7.19
N GLU A 33 -5.57 6.16 -5.86
CA GLU A 33 -5.11 7.22 -4.95
C GLU A 33 -3.61 7.52 -5.12
N SER A 34 -2.84 6.47 -5.43
CA SER A 34 -1.39 6.56 -5.63
C SER A 34 -0.99 6.99 -7.04
N GLY A 35 -1.96 7.30 -7.91
CA GLY A 35 -1.73 7.70 -9.30
C GLY A 35 -1.39 6.54 -10.24
N VAL A 36 -1.56 5.29 -9.81
CA VAL A 36 -1.33 4.09 -10.63
C VAL A 36 -2.63 3.67 -11.29
N THR A 37 -2.61 3.41 -12.60
CA THR A 37 -3.79 2.92 -13.30
C THR A 37 -4.05 1.45 -12.93
N PRO A 38 -5.22 1.11 -12.35
CA PRO A 38 -5.50 -0.25 -11.89
C PRO A 38 -5.77 -1.20 -13.06
N SER A 39 -4.73 -1.86 -13.54
CA SER A 39 -4.87 -2.92 -14.55
C SER A 39 -5.42 -4.21 -13.93
N PRO A 40 -6.25 -4.99 -14.64
CA PRO A 40 -6.76 -6.26 -14.11
C PRO A 40 -5.63 -7.23 -13.72
N GLY A 41 -4.55 -7.29 -14.50
CA GLY A 41 -3.39 -8.13 -14.20
C GLY A 41 -2.66 -7.72 -12.92
N LEU A 42 -2.49 -6.42 -12.69
CA LEU A 42 -1.85 -5.90 -11.47
C LEU A 42 -2.68 -6.22 -10.22
N VAL A 43 -4.01 -6.04 -10.30
CA VAL A 43 -4.92 -6.35 -9.18
C VAL A 43 -4.82 -7.84 -8.82
N GLU A 44 -4.79 -8.74 -9.80
CA GLU A 44 -4.64 -10.17 -9.55
C GLU A 44 -3.26 -10.54 -8.96
N GLN A 45 -2.19 -9.87 -9.39
CA GLN A 45 -0.86 -10.05 -8.80
C GLN A 45 -0.83 -9.61 -7.33
N LEU A 46 -1.44 -8.47 -7.00
CA LEU A 46 -1.54 -7.99 -5.61
C LEU A 46 -2.40 -8.92 -4.75
N LYS A 47 -3.48 -9.49 -5.30
CA LYS A 47 -4.29 -10.50 -4.61
C LYS A 47 -3.49 -11.78 -4.35
N LEU A 48 -2.69 -12.22 -5.31
CA LEU A 48 -1.79 -13.36 -5.12
C LEU A 48 -0.78 -13.07 -4.01
N TYR A 49 -0.14 -11.89 -4.05
CA TYR A 49 0.79 -11.46 -3.02
C TYR A 49 0.16 -11.46 -1.61
N LEU A 50 -1.04 -10.89 -1.44
CA LEU A 50 -1.75 -10.88 -0.16
C LEU A 50 -2.11 -12.28 0.33
N ARG A 51 -2.45 -13.22 -0.57
CA ARG A 51 -2.70 -14.61 -0.21
C ARG A 51 -1.46 -15.28 0.35
N GLU A 52 -0.32 -15.13 -0.33
CA GLU A 52 0.96 -15.68 0.12
C GLU A 52 1.40 -15.05 1.44
N LEU A 53 1.33 -13.73 1.55
CA LEU A 53 1.67 -13.00 2.77
C LEU A 53 0.84 -13.50 3.96
N ARG A 54 -0.48 -13.67 3.79
CA ARG A 54 -1.34 -14.24 4.82
C ARG A 54 -0.96 -15.68 5.17
N ALA A 55 -0.73 -16.52 4.17
CA ALA A 55 -0.39 -17.93 4.38
C ALA A 55 0.90 -18.09 5.19
N TRP A 56 1.90 -17.25 4.92
CA TRP A 56 3.14 -17.22 5.67
C TRP A 56 2.98 -16.57 7.05
N ASN A 57 2.20 -15.50 7.16
CA ASN A 57 1.93 -14.86 8.45
C ASN A 57 1.23 -15.81 9.44
N LEU A 58 0.36 -16.70 8.96
CA LEU A 58 -0.24 -17.75 9.79
C LEU A 58 0.77 -18.79 10.29
N LYS A 59 1.87 -19.04 9.56
CA LYS A 59 2.87 -20.04 9.92
C LYS A 59 3.88 -19.52 10.93
N ILE A 60 4.32 -18.28 10.77
CA ILE A 60 5.47 -17.74 11.52
C ILE A 60 5.27 -16.33 12.09
N ASN A 61 4.06 -15.77 12.01
CA ASN A 61 3.72 -14.41 12.48
C ASN A 61 4.69 -13.34 11.95
N LEU A 62 4.78 -13.23 10.63
CA LEU A 62 5.68 -12.30 9.91
C LEU A 62 5.41 -10.83 10.13
N THR A 63 4.13 -10.42 10.26
CA THR A 63 3.74 -9.00 10.22
C THR A 63 2.97 -8.55 11.45
N GLY A 64 2.52 -9.48 12.31
CA GLY A 64 1.65 -9.17 13.44
C GLY A 64 0.22 -8.73 13.06
N LEU A 65 -0.09 -8.62 11.76
CA LEU A 65 -1.40 -8.22 11.26
C LEU A 65 -2.37 -9.40 11.19
N ARG A 66 -3.65 -9.13 11.38
CA ARG A 66 -4.66 -10.20 11.54
C ARG A 66 -5.58 -10.35 10.34
N THR A 67 -5.77 -9.28 9.57
CA THR A 67 -6.73 -9.24 8.46
C THR A 67 -6.04 -8.96 7.13
N VAL A 68 -6.65 -9.40 6.02
CA VAL A 68 -6.10 -9.18 4.68
C VAL A 68 -6.20 -7.71 4.29
N GLU A 69 -7.24 -7.06 4.78
CA GLU A 69 -7.51 -5.63 4.63
C GLU A 69 -6.42 -4.80 5.32
N GLU A 70 -6.05 -5.14 6.55
CA GLU A 70 -4.90 -4.52 7.23
C GLU A 70 -3.60 -4.70 6.45
N MET A 71 -3.37 -5.91 5.93
CA MET A 71 -2.18 -6.19 5.11
C MET A 71 -2.18 -5.38 3.81
N ALA A 72 -3.33 -5.22 3.17
CA ALA A 72 -3.45 -4.43 1.94
C ALA A 72 -3.14 -2.95 2.20
N VAL A 73 -3.72 -2.35 3.25
CA VAL A 73 -3.46 -0.94 3.57
C VAL A 73 -2.02 -0.73 4.01
N LYS A 74 -1.52 -1.52 4.97
CA LYS A 74 -0.20 -1.30 5.59
C LYS A 74 1.00 -1.79 4.79
N HIS A 75 0.81 -2.72 3.86
CA HIS A 75 1.92 -3.19 3.03
C HIS A 75 1.84 -2.63 1.62
N ILE A 76 0.68 -2.74 0.97
CA ILE A 76 0.53 -2.23 -0.40
C ILE A 76 0.36 -0.71 -0.37
N GLY A 77 -0.57 -0.20 0.43
CA GLY A 77 -0.81 1.24 0.55
C GLY A 77 0.45 2.01 0.95
N ASP A 78 1.11 1.60 2.02
CA ASP A 78 2.35 2.25 2.48
C ASP A 78 3.46 2.21 1.41
N THR A 79 3.67 1.08 0.73
CA THR A 79 4.66 0.99 -0.38
C THR A 79 4.32 1.95 -1.52
N LEU A 80 3.05 2.08 -1.88
CA LEU A 80 2.63 2.96 -2.98
C LEU A 80 2.88 4.45 -2.67
N THR A 81 2.96 4.84 -1.39
CA THR A 81 3.33 6.21 -1.00
C THR A 81 4.76 6.60 -1.42
N LEU A 82 5.60 5.62 -1.74
CA LEU A 82 6.97 5.85 -2.23
C LEU A 82 7.02 6.25 -3.71
N LEU A 83 6.01 5.88 -4.50
CA LEU A 83 5.98 6.19 -5.94
C LEU A 83 6.19 7.69 -6.29
N PRO A 84 5.53 8.66 -5.63
CA PRO A 84 5.73 10.07 -5.94
C PRO A 84 7.11 10.61 -5.54
N VAL A 85 7.85 9.94 -4.65
CA VAL A 85 9.17 10.39 -4.18
C VAL A 85 10.33 9.75 -4.94
N ILE A 86 10.09 8.65 -5.65
CA ILE A 86 11.11 7.99 -6.48
C ILE A 86 11.28 8.78 -7.78
N PRO A 87 12.50 9.27 -8.11
CA PRO A 87 12.74 9.96 -9.37
C PRO A 87 12.48 9.02 -10.55
N GLY A 88 11.75 9.49 -11.57
CA GLY A 88 11.29 8.65 -12.69
C GLY A 88 12.40 8.01 -13.57
N GLN A 89 13.67 8.34 -13.34
CA GLN A 89 14.83 7.76 -14.03
C GLN A 89 15.54 6.67 -13.20
N VAL A 90 15.06 6.36 -12.00
CA VAL A 90 15.63 5.29 -11.17
C VAL A 90 15.15 3.94 -11.68
N CYS A 91 16.07 3.17 -12.27
CA CYS A 91 15.80 1.80 -12.73
C CYS A 91 16.31 0.72 -11.77
N THR A 92 16.95 1.12 -10.67
CA THR A 92 17.56 0.19 -9.70
C THR A 92 17.26 0.68 -8.30
N VAL A 93 16.57 -0.15 -7.53
CA VAL A 93 16.16 0.12 -6.15
C VAL A 93 16.79 -0.97 -5.27
N LEU A 94 17.38 -0.55 -4.16
CA LEU A 94 17.86 -1.44 -3.12
C LEU A 94 16.94 -1.30 -1.91
N ASP A 95 16.34 -2.41 -1.51
CA ASP A 95 15.54 -2.52 -0.31
C ASP A 95 16.39 -3.21 0.78
N VAL A 96 16.71 -2.48 1.86
CA VAL A 96 17.59 -2.95 2.93
C VAL A 96 16.75 -3.19 4.19
N GLY A 97 16.64 -4.46 4.59
CA GLY A 97 15.94 -4.84 5.82
C GLY A 97 14.49 -5.26 5.63
N THR A 98 14.12 -5.71 4.44
CA THR A 98 12.74 -5.92 3.98
C THR A 98 11.90 -6.90 4.78
N GLY A 99 12.50 -7.76 5.62
CA GLY A 99 11.78 -8.72 6.46
C GLY A 99 10.78 -9.57 5.66
N ALA A 100 9.49 -9.20 5.70
CA ALA A 100 8.38 -9.85 5.01
C ALA A 100 8.23 -9.50 3.51
N GLY A 101 9.13 -8.72 2.90
CA GLY A 101 9.07 -8.41 1.47
C GLY A 101 8.32 -7.10 1.14
N VAL A 102 8.35 -6.11 2.03
CA VAL A 102 7.72 -4.79 1.87
C VAL A 102 8.76 -3.70 2.19
N PRO A 103 8.97 -2.71 1.30
CA PRO A 103 9.75 -1.51 1.59
C PRO A 103 9.17 -0.64 2.72
#